data_AF-A0A7K4UT37-F1
#
_entry.id   AF-A0A7K4UT37-F1
#
_cell.length_a   1.000
_cell.length_b   1.000
_cell.length_c   1.000
_cell.angle_alpha   90.00
_cell.angle_beta   90.00
_cell.angle_gamma   90.00
#
_symmetry.space_group_name_H-M   'P 1'
#
loop_
_entity.id
_entity.type
_entity.pdbx_description
1 polymer ?
#
loop_
_entity_poly.entity_id
_entity_poly.type
_entity_poly.pdbx_seq_one_letter_code
_entity_poly.pdbx_strand_id
1 'polypeptide(L)' 'RRLESLQLQGAAGAVQNFWLRSFCDVYLEVAKASLLSPSLRPPALSVLVAGAEVGLRLLAPFAPFVAEEL' A
#
# COMPACT_ATOMS: atom_id res chain seq x y z
N ARG A 1 -5.13 -0.42 -16.39
CA ARG A 1 -4.50 -0.77 -17.67
C ARG A 1 -3.84 -2.15 -17.72
N ARG A 2 -2.79 -2.50 -16.94
CA ARG A 2 -2.17 -3.84 -17.05
C ARG A 2 -3.13 -5.01 -16.76
N LEU A 3 -3.97 -4.86 -15.72
CA LEU A 3 -4.97 -5.86 -15.37
C LEU A 3 -6.07 -5.98 -16.43
N GLU A 4 -6.55 -4.84 -16.96
CA GLU A 4 -7.51 -4.77 -18.07
C GLU A 4 -6.98 -5.43 -19.35
N SER A 5 -5.67 -5.37 -19.59
CA SER A 5 -5.01 -6.05 -20.72
C SER A 5 -4.56 -7.48 -20.40
N LEU A 6 -5.04 -8.09 -19.31
CA LEU A 6 -4.72 -9.45 -18.86
C LEU A 6 -3.21 -9.71 -18.64
N GLN A 7 -2.41 -8.66 -18.41
CA GLN A 7 -0.99 -8.77 -18.11
C GLN A 7 -0.77 -9.05 -16.62
N LEU A 8 -1.20 -10.23 -16.15
CA LEU A 8 -1.26 -10.58 -14.73
C LEU A 8 0.10 -10.49 -14.04
N GLN A 9 1.16 -11.02 -14.64
CA GLN A 9 2.51 -10.97 -14.07
C GLN A 9 3.01 -9.53 -13.88
N GLY A 10 2.79 -8.67 -14.89
CA GLY A 10 3.18 -7.27 -14.81
C GLY A 10 2.34 -6.48 -13.81
N ALA A 11 1.05 -6.82 -13.66
CA ALA A 11 0.19 -6.23 -12.65
C ALA A 11 0.60 -6.65 -11.22
N ALA A 12 0.84 -7.95 -11.00
CA ALA A 12 1.31 -8.47 -9.71
C ALA A 12 2.67 -7.87 -9.33
N GLY A 13 3.61 -7.77 -10.27
CA GLY A 13 4.90 -7.11 -10.04
C GLY A 13 4.77 -5.63 -9.67
N ALA A 14 3.83 -4.91 -10.28
CA ALA A 14 3.56 -3.51 -9.92
C ALA A 14 2.99 -3.38 -8.50
N VAL A 15 2.06 -4.27 -8.12
CA VAL A 15 1.49 -4.30 -6.76
C VAL A 15 2.57 -4.64 -5.71
N GLN A 16 3.40 -5.64 -5.99
CA GLN A 16 4.53 -5.98 -5.11
C GLN A 16 5.51 -4.81 -4.96
N ASN A 17 5.85 -4.14 -6.07
CA ASN A 17 6.72 -2.98 -6.04
C ASN A 17 6.12 -1.80 -5.25
N PHE A 18 4.80 -1.57 -5.36
CA PHE A 18 4.12 -0.59 -4.54
C PHE A 18 4.30 -0.90 -3.04
N TRP A 19 3.95 -2.12 -2.62
CA TRP A 19 4.04 -2.51 -1.22
C TRP A 19 5.46 -2.43 -0.68
N LEU A 20 6.42 -3.08 -1.34
CA LEU A 20 7.78 -3.18 -0.81
C LEU A 20 8.54 -1.87 -0.97
N ARG A 21 8.63 -1.35 -2.20
CA ARG A 21 9.56 -0.25 -2.53
C ARG A 21 9.00 1.12 -2.24
N SER A 22 7.70 1.33 -2.40
CA SER A 22 7.10 2.67 -2.28
C SER A 22 6.46 2.86 -0.91
N PHE A 23 5.62 1.92 -0.49
CA PHE A 23 4.85 2.04 0.74
C PHE A 23 5.72 1.72 1.97
N CYS A 24 6.32 0.52 2.04
CA CYS A 24 7.10 0.10 3.20
C CYS A 24 8.49 0.75 3.26
N ASP A 25 9.32 0.59 2.22
CA ASP A 25 10.72 1.07 2.25
C ASP A 25 10.84 2.61 2.35
N VAL A 26 9.86 3.36 1.82
CA VAL A 26 9.93 4.82 1.72
C VAL A 26 8.85 5.50 2.56
N TYR A 27 7.57 5.32 2.22
CA TYR A 27 6.51 6.13 2.82
C TYR A 27 6.34 5.87 4.32
N LEU A 28 6.35 4.60 4.72
CA LEU A 28 6.24 4.20 6.12
C LEU A 28 7.41 4.72 6.95
N GLU A 29 8.64 4.63 6.41
CA GLU A 29 9.84 5.15 7.05
C GLU A 29 9.79 6.66 7.27
N VAL A 30 9.36 7.42 6.25
CA VAL A 30 9.17 8.88 6.37
C VAL A 30 8.06 9.21 7.36
N ALA A 31 6.96 8.46 7.33
CA ALA A 31 5.81 8.70 8.19
C ALA A 31 6.12 8.51 9.68
N LYS A 32 7.14 7.73 10.06
CA LYS A 32 7.57 7.57 11.47
C LYS A 32 7.80 8.92 12.16
N ALA A 33 8.47 9.86 11.51
CA ALA A 33 8.71 11.19 12.06
C ALA A 33 7.40 11.97 12.28
N SER A 34 6.50 11.92 11.30
CA SER A 34 5.19 12.58 11.37
C SER A 34 4.28 11.97 12.44
N LEU A 35 4.35 10.65 12.63
CA LEU A 35 3.59 9.93 13.67
C LEU A 35 4.05 10.30 15.09
N LEU A 36 5.30 10.68 15.28
CA LEU A 36 5.78 11.15 16.59
C LEU A 36 5.30 12.56 16.92
N SER A 37 5.08 13.42 15.90
CA SER A 37 4.59 14.78 16.09
C SER A 37 3.07 14.84 16.35
N PRO A 38 2.60 15.42 17.47
CA PRO A 38 1.17 15.48 17.78
C PRO A 38 0.31 16.19 16.72
N SER A 39 0.84 17.23 16.07
CA SER A 39 0.11 18.01 15.06
C SER A 39 0.05 17.31 13.70
N LEU A 40 1.03 16.48 13.38
CA LEU A 40 1.15 15.79 12.08
C LEU A 40 0.64 14.34 12.13
N ARG A 41 0.51 13.77 13.33
CA ARG A 41 0.09 12.38 13.51
C ARG A 41 -1.28 12.09 12.90
N PRO A 42 -2.35 12.88 13.13
CA PRO A 42 -3.66 12.58 12.55
C PRO A 42 -3.66 12.50 11.01
N PRO A 43 -3.14 13.50 10.25
CA PRO A 43 -3.10 13.39 8.80
C PRO A 43 -2.14 12.30 8.30
N ALA A 44 -1.00 12.08 8.97
CA ALA A 44 -0.06 11.02 8.58
C ALA A 44 -0.69 9.62 8.73
N LEU A 45 -1.38 9.38 9.85
CA LEU A 45 -2.09 8.12 10.08
C LEU A 45 -3.21 7.92 9.06
N SER A 46 -3.97 8.97 8.76
CA SER A 46 -5.06 8.90 7.76
C SER A 46 -4.54 8.47 6.39
N VAL A 47 -3.43 9.06 5.92
CA VAL A 47 -2.86 8.69 4.61
C VAL A 47 -2.23 7.30 4.64
N LEU A 48 -1.57 6.90 5.72
CA LEU A 48 -1.06 5.54 5.88
C LEU A 48 -2.17 4.49 5.77
N VAL A 49 -3.27 4.69 6.48
CA VAL A 49 -4.42 3.77 6.47
C VAL A 49 -5.05 3.74 5.08
N ALA A 50 -5.32 4.91 4.46
CA ALA A 50 -5.89 4.96 3.12
C ALA A 50 -4.98 4.30 2.07
N GLY A 51 -3.67 4.50 2.17
CA GLY A 51 -2.69 3.89 1.28
C GLY A 51 -2.64 2.36 1.43
N ALA A 52 -2.69 1.86 2.67
CA ALA A 52 -2.77 0.43 2.96
C ALA A 52 -4.07 -0.18 2.43
N GLU A 53 -5.22 0.44 2.69
CA GLU A 53 -6.54 -0.02 2.23
C GLU A 53 -6.60 -0.15 0.69
N VAL A 54 -6.12 0.87 -0.03
CA VAL A 54 -6.05 0.83 -1.49
C VAL A 54 -5.05 -0.25 -1.95
N GLY A 55 -3.91 -0.37 -1.27
CA GLY A 55 -2.92 -1.41 -1.52
C GLY A 55 -3.48 -2.83 -1.37
N LEU A 56 -4.31 -3.06 -0.35
CA LEU A 56 -4.93 -4.36 -0.07
C LEU A 56 -5.98 -4.70 -1.12
N ARG A 57 -6.81 -3.73 -1.53
CA ARG A 57 -7.74 -3.89 -2.65
C ARG A 57 -7.04 -4.23 -3.97
N LEU A 58 -5.86 -3.65 -4.22
CA LEU A 58 -5.04 -3.98 -5.39
C LEU A 58 -4.38 -5.35 -5.28
N LEU A 59 -4.10 -5.81 -4.06
CA LEU A 59 -3.53 -7.14 -3.77
C LEU A 59 -4.57 -8.26 -3.85
N ALA A 60 -5.84 -7.98 -3.53
CA ALA A 60 -6.92 -8.96 -3.41
C ALA A 60 -7.06 -9.93 -4.62
N PRO A 61 -6.90 -9.50 -5.90
CA PRO A 61 -6.95 -10.43 -7.03
C PRO A 61 -5.80 -11.45 -7.07
N PHE A 62 -4.72 -11.22 -6.33
CA PHE A 62 -3.50 -12.04 -6.32
C PHE A 62 -3.29 -12.81 -5.01
N ALA A 63 -3.67 -12.22 -3.87
CA ALA A 63 -3.56 -12.82 -2.55
C ALA A 63 -4.81 -12.50 -1.70
N PRO A 64 -5.97 -13.10 -2.04
CA PRO A 64 -7.27 -12.71 -1.49
C PRO A 64 -7.37 -12.92 0.03
N PHE A 65 -6.93 -14.07 0.54
CA PHE A 65 -7.03 -14.36 1.98
C PHE A 65 -6.22 -13.39 2.84
N VAL A 66 -5.00 -13.06 2.41
CA VAL A 66 -4.17 -12.08 3.13
C VAL A 66 -4.76 -10.67 3.03
N ALA A 67 -5.33 -10.32 1.88
CA ALA A 67 -5.95 -9.01 1.69
C ALA A 67 -7.28 -8.83 2.43
N GLU A 68 -7.96 -9.92 2.78
CA GLU A 68 -9.21 -9.92 3.56
C GLU A 68 -8.96 -9.93 5.07
N GLU A 69 -7.92 -10.64 5.51
CA GLU A 69 -7.55 -10.72 6.93
C GLU A 69 -6.92 -9.43 7.48
N LEU A 70 -6.20 -8.68 6.63
CA LEU A 70 -5.50 -7.43 7.00
C LEU A 70 -6.38 -6.19 6.80
#